data_AF-A0A2R6LI29-F1
#
_entry.id   AF-A0A2R6LI29-F1
#
_cell.length_a   1.000
_cell.length_b   1.000
_cell.length_c   1.000
_cell.angle_alpha   90.00
_cell.angle_beta   90.00
_cell.angle_gamma   90.00
#
_symmetry.space_group_name_H-M   'P 1'
#
loop_
_entity.id
_entity.type
_entity.pdbx_description
1 polymer ?
#
loop_
_entity_poly.entity_id
_entity_poly.type
_entity_poly.pdbx_seq_one_letter_code
_entity_poly.pdbx_strand_id
1 'polypeptide(L)'
;MEGMDLHVLDRGRIHSDLNFALDGTAVATHSDRDPDLEYAEFAVWNLLIDHPEATVLWDTGSHPEAADGHWPAPAYEAFAHPDADERDLETALGEVGYGVEDIDVVVQSHLHLDHAGGLYHFEGTDVPVYVHRRELEHAYLSANTDEGGTAYLPGDFDRELNWRVVGQQRHHLLDGVELLHVPGHTPGLLGALIEREDEENVLVAGDAAFLKANYEDGRSMGASLLYDSRAAAESIEFLRDLERRYDARVVYGHDAEQFERIREGL
;
A
#
# COMPACT_ATOMS: atom_id res chain seq x y z
N MET A 1 -7.15 -26.12 3.53
CA MET A 1 -7.03 -24.99 2.62
C MET A 1 -6.07 -25.37 1.50
N GLU A 2 -6.44 -26.37 0.70
CA GLU A 2 -5.76 -26.59 -0.58
C GLU A 2 -6.13 -25.43 -1.54
N GLY A 3 -5.14 -24.76 -2.12
CA GLY A 3 -5.32 -23.94 -3.33
C GLY A 3 -5.49 -22.43 -3.15
N MET A 4 -4.69 -21.78 -2.30
CA MET A 4 -4.56 -20.31 -2.32
C MET A 4 -3.19 -19.91 -2.87
N ASP A 5 -3.16 -19.28 -4.04
CA ASP A 5 -1.93 -18.79 -4.68
C ASP A 5 -1.81 -17.27 -4.52
N LEU A 6 -0.57 -16.80 -4.32
CA LEU A 6 -0.26 -15.38 -4.13
C LEU A 6 0.61 -14.86 -5.27
N HIS A 7 0.17 -13.81 -5.95
CA HIS A 7 0.94 -13.17 -7.03
C HIS A 7 1.26 -11.72 -6.68
N VAL A 8 2.54 -11.40 -6.56
CA VAL A 8 3.02 -10.02 -6.40
C VAL A 8 3.10 -9.39 -7.79
N LEU A 9 2.34 -8.32 -7.99
CA LEU A 9 2.23 -7.62 -9.27
C LEU A 9 3.20 -6.43 -9.27
N ASP A 10 4.08 -6.35 -10.28
CA ASP A 10 5.00 -5.21 -10.45
C ASP A 10 4.21 -3.98 -10.95
N ARG A 11 4.16 -2.93 -10.12
CA ARG A 11 3.49 -1.66 -10.46
C ARG A 11 4.50 -0.52 -10.66
N GLY A 12 5.77 -0.86 -10.92
CA GLY A 12 6.85 0.09 -11.23
C GLY A 12 7.55 0.70 -10.02
N ARG A 13 8.21 1.84 -10.19
CA ARG A 13 9.07 2.45 -9.16
C ARG A 13 8.75 3.92 -8.91
N ILE A 14 8.57 4.27 -7.64
CA ILE A 14 8.56 5.67 -7.19
C ILE A 14 9.99 6.09 -6.86
N HIS A 15 10.35 7.30 -7.25
CA HIS A 15 11.66 7.91 -7.01
C HIS A 15 11.46 9.10 -6.07
N SER A 16 12.13 9.10 -4.92
CA SER A 16 11.94 10.13 -3.90
C SER A 16 13.16 10.28 -2.98
N ASP A 17 13.19 11.35 -2.19
CA ASP A 17 14.19 11.55 -1.12
C ASP A 17 14.03 10.48 -0.04
N LEU A 18 15.12 9.79 0.30
CA LEU A 18 15.14 8.73 1.31
C LEU A 18 14.68 9.21 2.70
N ASN A 19 14.77 10.51 3.01
CA ASN A 19 14.26 11.07 4.25
C ASN A 19 12.73 10.93 4.42
N PHE A 20 11.97 10.77 3.33
CA PHE A 20 10.55 10.47 3.42
C PHE A 20 10.32 9.09 4.05
N ALA A 21 11.00 8.06 3.53
CA ALA A 21 10.88 6.69 4.03
C ALA A 21 11.58 6.49 5.38
N LEU A 22 12.68 7.19 5.63
CA LEU A 22 13.54 7.02 6.79
C LEU A 22 13.94 8.37 7.40
N ASP A 23 13.30 8.72 8.52
CA ASP A 23 13.45 10.01 9.18
C ASP A 23 14.91 10.31 9.54
N GLY A 24 15.37 11.48 9.13
CA GLY A 24 16.68 12.01 9.49
C GLY A 24 17.87 11.22 8.93
N THR A 25 17.73 10.60 7.76
CA THR A 25 18.85 9.88 7.09
C THR A 25 19.97 10.83 6.68
N ALA A 26 19.63 11.99 6.12
CA ALA A 26 20.57 13.06 5.83
C ALA A 26 20.06 14.40 6.38
N VAL A 27 20.76 14.97 7.36
CA VAL A 27 20.38 16.21 8.04
C VAL A 27 21.55 17.16 8.20
N ALA A 28 21.31 18.45 7.96
CA ALA A 28 22.33 19.48 8.15
C ALA A 28 22.77 19.55 9.62
N THR A 29 24.08 19.59 9.84
CA THR A 29 24.74 19.75 11.14
C THR A 29 25.56 21.03 11.18
N HIS A 30 26.12 21.38 12.34
CA HIS A 30 26.96 22.58 12.46
C HIS A 30 28.20 22.52 11.55
N SER A 31 28.81 21.34 11.44
CA SER A 31 30.03 21.06 10.68
C SER A 31 29.78 20.76 9.21
N ASP A 32 28.58 20.30 8.86
CA ASP A 32 28.17 19.96 7.51
C ASP A 32 26.77 20.51 7.26
N ARG A 33 26.70 21.70 6.67
CA ARG A 33 25.45 22.49 6.58
C ARG A 33 24.65 22.22 5.32
N ASP A 34 25.21 21.47 4.39
CA ASP A 34 24.65 21.17 3.07
C ASP A 34 25.01 19.72 2.71
N PRO A 35 24.56 18.75 3.52
CA PRO A 35 24.82 17.34 3.22
C PRO A 35 24.07 16.95 1.96
N ASP A 36 24.69 16.09 1.15
CA ASP A 36 24.01 15.49 0.00
C ASP A 36 22.83 14.62 0.48
N LEU A 37 21.67 14.82 -0.14
CA LEU A 37 20.49 13.99 0.07
C LEU A 37 20.58 12.74 -0.81
N GLU A 38 19.92 11.67 -0.38
CA GLU A 38 19.86 10.42 -1.13
C GLU A 38 18.52 10.32 -1.86
N TYR A 39 18.58 10.20 -3.18
CA TYR A 39 17.41 9.98 -4.02
C TYR A 39 17.31 8.48 -4.33
N ALA A 40 16.27 7.84 -3.82
CA ALA A 40 16.11 6.40 -3.80
C ALA A 40 14.92 5.94 -4.64
N GLU A 41 14.94 4.66 -5.03
CA GLU A 41 13.86 3.98 -5.74
C GLU A 41 13.07 3.10 -4.76
N PHE A 42 11.74 3.14 -4.89
CA PHE A 42 10.76 2.51 -4.03
C PHE A 42 9.84 1.65 -4.88
N ALA A 43 9.63 0.39 -4.52
CA ALA A 43 8.75 -0.48 -5.29
C ALA A 43 7.29 -0.10 -5.08
N VAL A 44 6.50 -0.05 -6.16
CA VAL A 44 5.04 -0.07 -6.06
C VAL A 44 4.59 -1.45 -6.49
N TRP A 45 3.73 -2.09 -5.70
CA TRP A 45 3.23 -3.42 -6.01
C TRP A 45 1.77 -3.58 -5.59
N ASN A 46 1.09 -4.53 -6.22
CA ASN A 46 -0.21 -5.02 -5.77
C ASN A 46 -0.07 -6.51 -5.45
N LEU A 47 -1.00 -7.05 -4.67
CA LEU A 47 -1.04 -8.49 -4.40
C LEU A 47 -2.36 -9.05 -4.90
N LEU A 48 -2.26 -10.04 -5.79
CA LEU A 48 -3.39 -10.87 -6.18
C LEU A 48 -3.41 -12.11 -5.28
N ILE A 49 -4.55 -12.36 -4.63
CA ILE A 49 -4.81 -13.56 -3.85
C ILE A 49 -5.82 -14.38 -4.66
N ASP A 50 -5.35 -15.45 -5.30
CA ASP A 50 -6.21 -16.44 -5.94
C ASP A 50 -6.76 -17.37 -4.86
N HIS A 51 -7.95 -17.05 -4.35
CA HIS A 51 -8.62 -17.81 -3.31
C HIS A 51 -9.72 -18.70 -3.91
N PRO A 52 -9.95 -19.94 -3.41
CA PRO A 52 -11.01 -20.82 -3.92
C PRO A 52 -12.44 -20.25 -3.88
N GLU A 53 -12.65 -19.18 -3.12
CA GLU A 53 -13.95 -18.49 -2.98
C GLU A 53 -14.06 -17.21 -3.82
N ALA A 54 -12.94 -16.55 -4.16
CA ALA A 54 -12.92 -15.25 -4.84
C ALA A 54 -11.49 -14.84 -5.22
N THR A 55 -11.29 -14.18 -6.36
CA THR A 55 -10.02 -13.51 -6.66
C THR A 55 -9.97 -12.15 -5.95
N VAL A 56 -9.02 -11.95 -5.03
CA VAL A 56 -8.87 -10.70 -4.27
C VAL A 56 -7.69 -9.89 -4.78
N LEU A 57 -7.93 -8.62 -5.10
CA LEU A 57 -6.88 -7.65 -5.43
C LEU A 57 -6.61 -6.73 -4.22
N TRP A 58 -5.37 -6.74 -3.74
CA TRP A 58 -4.85 -5.83 -2.72
C TRP A 58 -4.16 -4.64 -3.37
N ASP A 59 -4.72 -3.44 -3.13
CA ASP A 59 -4.39 -2.17 -3.77
C ASP A 59 -4.53 -2.19 -5.30
N THR A 60 -4.57 -1.02 -5.92
CA THR A 60 -4.70 -0.85 -7.38
C THR A 60 -3.57 -0.05 -8.00
N GLY A 61 -2.58 0.36 -7.20
CA GLY A 61 -1.36 1.01 -7.67
C GLY A 61 -1.59 2.46 -8.08
N SER A 62 -0.63 3.02 -8.81
CA SER A 62 -0.72 4.36 -9.37
C SER A 62 -1.59 4.41 -10.64
N HIS A 63 -2.20 5.56 -10.91
CA HIS A 63 -2.87 5.81 -12.19
C HIS A 63 -1.81 5.88 -13.31
N PRO A 64 -2.04 5.31 -14.51
CA PRO A 64 -1.03 5.30 -15.59
C PRO A 64 -0.63 6.71 -16.03
N GLU A 65 -1.54 7.68 -15.95
CA GLU A 65 -1.27 9.09 -16.27
C GLU A 65 -0.60 9.87 -15.11
N ALA A 66 0.00 9.21 -14.11
CA ALA A 66 0.66 9.86 -12.97
C ALA A 66 1.63 10.97 -13.42
N ALA A 67 2.49 10.67 -14.41
CA ALA A 67 3.43 11.61 -15.00
C ALA A 67 2.81 12.62 -15.97
N ASP A 68 1.61 12.35 -16.51
CA ASP A 68 0.91 13.20 -17.47
C ASP A 68 -0.17 14.07 -16.81
N GLY A 69 0.12 14.51 -15.57
CA GLY A 69 -0.68 15.50 -14.87
C GLY A 69 -1.84 14.95 -14.05
N HIS A 70 -2.01 13.62 -13.97
CA HIS A 70 -2.93 13.03 -12.99
C HIS A 70 -2.44 13.29 -11.56
N TRP A 71 -1.14 13.11 -11.30
CA TRP A 71 -0.55 13.58 -10.06
C TRP A 71 -0.24 15.07 -10.16
N PRO A 72 -0.65 15.90 -9.18
CA PRO A 72 -0.30 17.31 -9.15
C PRO A 72 1.22 17.49 -9.21
N ALA A 73 1.69 18.47 -9.99
CA ALA A 73 3.12 18.68 -10.21
C ALA A 73 3.98 18.69 -8.93
N PRO A 74 3.58 19.34 -7.80
CA PRO A 74 4.37 19.25 -6.57
C PRO A 74 4.45 17.86 -5.96
N ALA A 75 3.40 17.04 -6.08
CA ALA A 75 3.39 15.66 -5.60
C ALA A 75 4.29 14.78 -6.50
N TYR A 76 4.16 14.91 -7.82
CA TYR A 76 4.99 14.17 -8.77
C TYR A 76 6.48 14.53 -8.64
N GLU A 77 6.83 15.81 -8.44
CA GLU A 77 8.22 16.22 -8.22
C GLU A 77 8.81 15.66 -6.92
N ALA A 78 7.98 15.40 -5.90
CA ALA A 78 8.41 14.80 -4.64
C ALA A 78 8.48 13.27 -4.69
N PHE A 79 7.64 12.63 -5.50
CA PHE A 79 7.46 11.19 -5.58
C PHE A 79 7.33 10.75 -7.05
N ALA A 80 8.34 11.00 -7.88
CA ALA A 80 8.19 10.76 -9.33
C ALA A 80 7.96 9.27 -9.61
N HIS A 81 6.92 8.94 -10.38
CA HIS A 81 6.64 7.57 -10.81
C HIS A 81 6.70 7.49 -12.35
N PRO A 82 7.92 7.39 -12.92
CA PRO A 82 8.14 7.58 -14.36
C PRO A 82 7.71 6.39 -15.21
N ASP A 83 7.53 5.20 -14.64
CA ASP A 83 7.17 3.96 -15.35
C ASP A 83 5.74 3.47 -15.01
N ALA A 84 4.90 4.33 -14.42
CA ALA A 84 3.52 4.01 -14.06
C ALA A 84 2.64 3.63 -15.27
N ASP A 85 2.88 4.18 -16.45
CA ASP A 85 2.16 3.88 -17.69
C ASP A 85 2.60 2.56 -18.32
N GLU A 86 3.89 2.24 -18.22
CA GLU A 86 4.44 0.94 -18.65
C GLU A 86 4.03 -0.19 -17.71
N ARG A 87 3.69 0.16 -16.47
CA ARG A 87 3.21 -0.72 -15.43
C ARG A 87 1.80 -0.30 -15.04
N ASP A 88 0.83 -0.42 -15.93
CA ASP A 88 -0.61 -0.28 -15.61
C ASP A 88 -1.21 -1.60 -15.07
N LEU A 89 -2.37 -1.52 -14.42
CA LEU A 89 -2.95 -2.66 -13.70
C LEU A 89 -3.25 -3.83 -14.66
N GLU A 90 -3.72 -3.52 -15.87
CA GLU A 90 -4.00 -4.50 -16.91
C GLU A 90 -2.74 -5.26 -17.34
N THR A 91 -1.62 -4.56 -17.53
CA THR A 91 -0.32 -5.17 -17.87
C THR A 91 0.14 -6.11 -16.75
N ALA A 92 0.09 -5.65 -15.50
CA ALA A 92 0.59 -6.42 -14.37
C ALA A 92 -0.27 -7.67 -14.08
N LEU A 93 -1.60 -7.57 -14.20
CA LEU A 93 -2.49 -8.74 -14.11
C LEU A 93 -2.25 -9.72 -15.27
N GLY A 94 -2.05 -9.21 -16.49
CA GLY A 94 -1.80 -10.03 -17.67
C GLY A 94 -0.52 -10.87 -17.58
N GLU A 95 0.51 -10.38 -16.89
CA GLU A 95 1.77 -11.11 -16.65
C GLU A 95 1.57 -12.36 -15.79
N VAL A 96 0.55 -12.37 -14.92
CA VAL A 96 0.20 -13.50 -14.06
C VAL A 96 -1.02 -14.29 -14.55
N GLY A 97 -1.58 -13.91 -15.71
CA GLY A 97 -2.64 -14.64 -16.38
C GLY A 97 -4.07 -14.26 -16.00
N TYR A 98 -4.27 -13.09 -15.39
CA TYR A 98 -5.57 -12.56 -14.98
C TYR A 98 -5.92 -11.29 -15.78
N GLY A 99 -7.21 -11.00 -15.89
CA GLY A 99 -7.75 -9.72 -16.30
C GLY A 99 -8.41 -8.99 -15.14
N VAL A 100 -8.72 -7.70 -15.34
CA VAL A 100 -9.48 -6.90 -14.37
C VAL A 100 -10.86 -7.50 -14.12
N GLU A 101 -11.45 -8.12 -15.15
CA GLU A 101 -12.74 -8.81 -15.10
C GLU A 101 -12.76 -10.07 -14.24
N ASP A 102 -11.59 -10.63 -13.92
CA ASP A 102 -11.46 -11.82 -13.07
C ASP A 102 -11.44 -11.46 -11.57
N ILE A 103 -11.39 -10.16 -11.23
CA ILE A 103 -11.33 -9.68 -9.85
C ILE A 103 -12.72 -9.68 -9.22
N ASP A 104 -12.89 -10.48 -8.17
CA ASP A 104 -14.14 -10.59 -7.43
C ASP A 104 -14.21 -9.62 -6.24
N VAL A 105 -13.07 -9.23 -5.68
CA VAL A 105 -12.96 -8.35 -4.50
C VAL A 105 -11.75 -7.44 -4.62
N VAL A 106 -11.90 -6.16 -4.26
CA VAL A 106 -10.77 -5.24 -4.08
C VAL A 106 -10.64 -4.88 -2.61
N VAL A 107 -9.42 -4.84 -2.11
CA VAL A 107 -9.08 -4.29 -0.79
C VAL A 107 -8.14 -3.11 -1.00
N GLN A 108 -8.54 -1.93 -0.54
CA GLN A 108 -7.67 -0.76 -0.49
C GLN A 108 -7.05 -0.68 0.90
N SER A 109 -5.72 -0.84 0.96
CA SER A 109 -4.93 -0.64 2.17
C SER A 109 -5.18 0.76 2.71
N HIS A 110 -5.11 1.75 1.83
CA HIS A 110 -5.48 3.13 2.07
C HIS A 110 -5.70 3.88 0.74
N LEU A 111 -6.00 5.18 0.76
CA LEU A 111 -6.42 5.92 -0.46
C LEU A 111 -5.40 6.94 -0.97
N HIS A 112 -4.09 6.71 -0.78
CA HIS A 112 -3.07 7.52 -1.42
C HIS A 112 -2.94 7.22 -2.92
N LEU A 113 -2.42 8.21 -3.63
CA LEU A 113 -2.23 8.29 -5.09
C LEU A 113 -1.53 7.11 -5.76
N ASP A 114 -0.71 6.37 -5.01
CA ASP A 114 0.03 5.19 -5.47
C ASP A 114 -0.58 3.85 -5.07
N HIS A 115 -1.69 3.87 -4.31
CA HIS A 115 -2.45 2.69 -3.92
C HIS A 115 -3.84 2.64 -4.56
N ALA A 116 -4.46 3.80 -4.78
CA ALA A 116 -5.85 3.93 -5.22
C ALA A 116 -6.01 4.33 -6.70
N GLY A 117 -4.92 4.61 -7.41
CA GLY A 117 -4.93 5.16 -8.75
C GLY A 117 -5.59 4.27 -9.82
N GLY A 118 -5.66 2.95 -9.61
CA GLY A 118 -6.37 2.02 -10.50
C GLY A 118 -7.84 1.79 -10.14
N LEU A 119 -8.41 2.49 -9.14
CA LEU A 119 -9.82 2.28 -8.75
C LEU A 119 -10.83 2.61 -9.85
N TYR A 120 -10.46 3.41 -10.85
CA TYR A 120 -11.34 3.74 -11.98
C TYR A 120 -11.79 2.50 -12.78
N HIS A 121 -11.02 1.40 -12.74
CA HIS A 121 -11.40 0.14 -13.37
C HIS A 121 -12.68 -0.48 -12.78
N PHE A 122 -13.02 -0.15 -11.54
CA PHE A 122 -14.14 -0.74 -10.80
C PHE A 122 -15.36 0.18 -10.70
N GLU A 123 -15.31 1.36 -11.32
CA GLU A 123 -16.42 2.33 -11.34
C GLU A 123 -17.66 1.75 -12.04
N GLY A 124 -18.81 1.81 -11.38
CA GLY A 124 -20.08 1.30 -11.89
C GLY A 124 -20.19 -0.23 -11.94
N THR A 125 -19.22 -0.95 -11.37
CA THR A 125 -19.25 -2.41 -11.25
C THR A 125 -19.86 -2.85 -9.91
N ASP A 126 -20.28 -4.11 -9.81
CA ASP A 126 -20.74 -4.70 -8.55
C ASP A 126 -19.58 -5.25 -7.68
N VAL A 127 -18.32 -5.12 -8.12
CA VAL A 127 -17.14 -5.62 -7.40
C VAL A 127 -17.00 -4.88 -6.05
N PRO A 128 -17.11 -5.56 -4.90
CA PRO A 128 -16.97 -4.93 -3.59
C PRO A 128 -15.55 -4.39 -3.38
N VAL A 129 -15.46 -3.11 -2.98
CA VAL A 129 -14.20 -2.45 -2.64
C VAL A 129 -14.13 -2.22 -1.14
N TYR A 130 -13.31 -3.01 -0.44
CA TYR A 130 -13.12 -2.92 1.00
C TYR A 130 -12.16 -1.78 1.35
N VAL A 131 -12.54 -0.96 2.33
CA VAL A 131 -11.72 0.14 2.84
C VAL A 131 -12.07 0.39 4.31
N HIS A 132 -11.11 0.86 5.09
CA HIS A 132 -11.38 1.21 6.47
C HIS A 132 -12.16 2.53 6.56
N ARG A 133 -13.14 2.59 7.47
CA ARG A 133 -13.99 3.78 7.71
C ARG A 133 -13.18 5.06 7.90
N ARG A 134 -12.13 5.00 8.73
CA ARG A 134 -11.31 6.18 9.02
C ARG A 134 -10.52 6.65 7.80
N GLU A 135 -10.20 5.75 6.89
CA GLU A 135 -9.52 6.10 5.65
C GLU A 135 -10.47 6.87 4.75
N LEU A 136 -11.65 6.31 4.51
CA LEU A 136 -12.66 6.92 3.66
C LEU A 136 -13.08 8.30 4.18
N GLU A 137 -13.32 8.42 5.49
CA GLU A 137 -13.62 9.70 6.15
C GLU A 137 -12.49 10.73 5.96
N HIS A 138 -11.23 10.31 6.12
CA HIS A 138 -10.09 11.21 5.98
C HIS A 138 -9.79 11.59 4.52
N ALA A 139 -9.91 10.65 3.59
CA ALA A 139 -9.73 10.89 2.17
C ALA A 139 -10.76 11.91 1.65
N TYR A 140 -12.04 11.74 1.98
CA TYR A 140 -13.08 12.69 1.59
C TYR A 140 -12.92 14.06 2.25
N LEU A 141 -12.46 14.13 3.49
CA LEU A 141 -12.10 15.39 4.13
C LEU A 141 -10.95 16.08 3.39
N SER A 142 -9.90 15.32 3.07
CA SER A 142 -8.70 15.81 2.37
C SER A 142 -9.00 16.29 0.96
N ALA A 143 -9.86 15.58 0.23
CA ALA A 143 -10.26 15.94 -1.13
C ALA A 143 -11.15 17.20 -1.20
N ASN A 144 -11.89 17.52 -0.13
CA ASN A 144 -12.91 18.57 -0.15
C ASN A 144 -12.58 19.78 0.74
N THR A 145 -11.44 19.76 1.43
CA THR A 145 -11.02 20.84 2.36
C THR A 145 -9.50 21.01 2.36
N ASP A 146 -9.02 22.11 2.94
CA ASP A 146 -7.58 22.35 3.13
C ASP A 146 -7.01 21.68 4.41
N GLU A 147 -7.81 20.88 5.12
CA GLU A 147 -7.50 20.33 6.46
C GLU A 147 -6.99 18.87 6.42
N GLY A 148 -6.63 18.35 5.25
CA GLY A 148 -6.22 16.96 5.04
C GLY A 148 -4.89 16.77 4.31
N GLY A 149 -4.62 15.53 3.90
CA GLY A 149 -3.39 15.15 3.21
C GLY A 149 -3.41 15.46 1.72
N THR A 150 -2.28 15.85 1.15
CA THR A 150 -2.16 16.15 -0.30
C THR A 150 -1.98 14.91 -1.17
N ALA A 151 -1.81 13.74 -0.55
CA ALA A 151 -1.64 12.47 -1.26
C ALA A 151 -2.98 11.83 -1.69
N TYR A 152 -4.11 12.42 -1.30
CA TYR A 152 -5.45 11.97 -1.66
C TYR A 152 -5.95 12.69 -2.92
N LEU A 153 -6.07 11.96 -4.03
CA LEU A 153 -6.61 12.52 -5.26
C LEU A 153 -8.11 12.16 -5.38
N PRO A 154 -9.03 13.14 -5.36
CA PRO A 154 -10.46 12.86 -5.47
C PRO A 154 -10.80 12.05 -6.74
N GLY A 155 -10.05 12.29 -7.83
CA GLY A 155 -10.18 11.55 -9.07
C GLY A 155 -9.90 10.05 -8.96
N ASP A 156 -9.27 9.57 -7.90
CA ASP A 156 -9.02 8.14 -7.71
C ASP A 156 -10.21 7.44 -7.04
N PHE A 157 -10.78 8.05 -6.00
CA PHE A 157 -11.75 7.37 -5.12
C PHE A 157 -13.16 7.98 -5.08
N ASP A 158 -13.36 9.23 -5.52
CA ASP A 158 -14.69 9.86 -5.54
C ASP A 158 -15.47 9.45 -6.80
N ARG A 159 -15.82 8.17 -6.83
CA ARG A 159 -16.43 7.45 -7.96
C ARG A 159 -17.58 6.57 -7.50
N GLU A 160 -18.37 6.06 -8.45
CA GLU A 160 -19.43 5.08 -8.16
C GLU A 160 -18.83 3.68 -7.89
N LEU A 161 -18.20 3.53 -6.72
CA LEU A 161 -17.60 2.28 -6.25
C LEU A 161 -18.52 1.56 -5.26
N ASN A 162 -18.55 0.23 -5.31
CA ASN A 162 -19.30 -0.60 -4.35
C ASN A 162 -18.56 -0.72 -3.00
N TRP A 163 -18.47 0.39 -2.27
CA TRP A 163 -17.73 0.47 -1.01
C TRP A 163 -18.26 -0.52 0.05
N ARG A 164 -17.34 -1.32 0.61
CA ARG A 164 -17.53 -2.16 1.80
C ARG A 164 -16.68 -1.62 2.94
N VAL A 165 -17.32 -0.83 3.80
CA VAL A 165 -16.60 -0.14 4.88
C VAL A 165 -16.40 -1.05 6.09
N VAL A 166 -15.14 -1.30 6.44
CA VAL A 166 -14.73 -2.00 7.67
C VAL A 166 -14.34 -1.00 8.75
N GLY A 167 -14.36 -1.41 10.02
CA GLY A 167 -14.05 -0.49 11.12
C GLY A 167 -13.62 -1.14 12.42
N GLN A 168 -13.25 -2.42 12.35
CA GLN A 168 -12.75 -3.20 13.47
C GLN A 168 -11.23 -3.31 13.38
N GLN A 169 -10.56 -3.59 14.50
CA GLN A 169 -9.11 -3.85 14.52
C GLN A 169 -8.71 -5.02 13.62
N ARG A 170 -9.56 -6.05 13.56
CA ARG A 170 -9.41 -7.25 12.74
C ARG A 170 -10.74 -7.54 12.06
N HIS A 171 -10.71 -7.84 10.77
CA HIS A 171 -11.90 -8.13 9.98
C HIS A 171 -11.65 -9.35 9.09
N HIS A 172 -12.39 -10.42 9.32
CA HIS A 172 -12.32 -11.63 8.51
C HIS A 172 -12.92 -11.37 7.12
N LEU A 173 -12.10 -11.46 6.07
CA LEU A 173 -12.54 -11.27 4.69
C LEU A 173 -12.99 -12.59 4.07
N LEU A 174 -12.08 -13.57 4.03
CA LEU A 174 -12.28 -14.94 3.53
C LEU A 174 -11.59 -15.91 4.49
N ASP A 175 -11.81 -17.23 4.33
CA ASP A 175 -11.05 -18.22 5.09
C ASP A 175 -9.54 -18.00 4.87
N GLY A 176 -8.77 -17.96 5.96
CA GLY A 176 -7.34 -17.64 5.91
C GLY A 176 -6.97 -16.20 5.51
N VAL A 177 -7.90 -15.29 5.20
CA VAL A 177 -7.59 -13.89 4.84
C VAL A 177 -8.28 -12.92 5.80
N GLU A 178 -7.48 -12.20 6.59
CA GLU A 178 -7.95 -11.23 7.57
C GLU A 178 -7.34 -9.85 7.37
N LEU A 179 -8.18 -8.81 7.35
CA LEU A 179 -7.76 -7.41 7.29
C LEU A 179 -7.45 -6.88 8.69
N LEU A 180 -6.37 -6.11 8.80
CA LEU A 180 -5.82 -5.60 10.06
C LEU A 180 -5.79 -4.08 10.03
N HIS A 181 -6.46 -3.40 10.97
CA HIS A 181 -6.34 -1.94 11.08
C HIS A 181 -4.99 -1.58 11.74
N VAL A 182 -4.10 -0.94 10.99
CA VAL A 182 -2.72 -0.59 11.40
C VAL A 182 -2.46 0.92 11.20
N PRO A 183 -3.19 1.79 11.91
CA PRO A 183 -3.10 3.24 11.71
C PRO A 183 -1.71 3.78 12.05
N GLY A 184 -1.34 4.90 11.42
CA GLY A 184 -0.11 5.60 11.71
C GLY A 184 0.39 6.40 10.52
N HIS A 185 0.62 5.73 9.40
CA HIS A 185 0.85 6.37 8.10
C HIS A 185 -0.38 7.19 7.69
N THR A 186 -1.54 6.52 7.62
CA THR A 186 -2.86 7.14 7.51
C THR A 186 -3.74 6.75 8.71
N PRO A 187 -4.87 7.44 8.97
CA PRO A 187 -5.75 7.08 10.09
C PRO A 187 -6.51 5.76 9.88
N GLY A 188 -6.59 5.27 8.64
CA GLY A 188 -7.35 4.08 8.27
C GLY A 188 -6.55 2.99 7.58
N LEU A 189 -5.21 3.04 7.57
CA LEU A 189 -4.39 2.03 6.92
C LEU A 189 -4.77 0.60 7.34
N LEU A 190 -4.95 -0.26 6.35
CA LEU A 190 -5.12 -1.70 6.50
C LEU A 190 -3.84 -2.45 6.11
N GLY A 191 -3.52 -3.46 6.89
CA GLY A 191 -2.64 -4.57 6.53
C GLY A 191 -3.45 -5.87 6.41
N ALA A 192 -2.79 -7.00 6.16
CA ALA A 192 -3.46 -8.30 6.09
C ALA A 192 -2.62 -9.41 6.71
N LEU A 193 -3.30 -10.37 7.33
CA LEU A 193 -2.74 -11.68 7.64
C LEU A 193 -3.36 -12.70 6.68
N ILE A 194 -2.50 -13.43 5.97
CA ILE A 194 -2.87 -14.47 5.01
C ILE A 194 -2.28 -15.79 5.51
N GLU A 195 -3.15 -16.66 6.01
CA GLU A 195 -2.81 -17.98 6.49
C GLU A 195 -2.90 -18.99 5.35
N ARG A 196 -1.80 -19.70 5.07
CA ARG A 196 -1.72 -20.70 3.98
C ARG A 196 -1.41 -22.07 4.56
N GLU A 197 -2.02 -23.11 4.01
CA GLU A 197 -1.68 -24.49 4.38
C GLU A 197 -0.45 -24.96 3.62
N ASP A 198 0.45 -25.65 4.32
CA ASP A 198 1.70 -26.22 3.77
C ASP A 198 2.68 -25.20 3.14
N GLU A 199 2.36 -23.91 3.22
CA GLU A 199 3.19 -22.77 2.81
C GLU A 199 3.39 -21.77 3.96
N GLU A 200 4.33 -20.84 3.79
CA GLU A 200 4.60 -19.80 4.78
C GLU A 200 3.45 -18.79 4.85
N ASN A 201 3.01 -18.43 6.06
CA ASN A 201 1.99 -17.37 6.22
C ASN A 201 2.55 -16.02 5.77
N VAL A 202 1.69 -15.13 5.29
CA VAL A 202 2.09 -13.79 4.85
C VAL A 202 1.43 -12.73 5.72
N LEU A 203 2.23 -11.78 6.21
CA LEU A 203 1.76 -10.61 6.93
C LEU A 203 2.06 -9.35 6.12
N VAL A 204 1.06 -8.82 5.44
CA VAL A 204 1.17 -7.55 4.71
C VAL A 204 1.16 -6.41 5.73
N ALA A 205 2.32 -5.81 5.95
CA ALA A 205 2.45 -4.59 6.73
C ALA A 205 2.07 -3.35 5.91
N GLY A 206 2.36 -3.39 4.60
CA GLY A 206 2.19 -2.24 3.71
C GLY A 206 2.87 -1.00 4.29
N ASP A 207 2.20 0.14 4.21
CA ASP A 207 2.76 1.43 4.64
C ASP A 207 2.82 1.62 6.16
N ALA A 208 2.44 0.62 6.95
CA ALA A 208 2.79 0.60 8.36
C ALA A 208 4.32 0.47 8.50
N ALA A 209 4.97 -0.19 7.54
CA ALA A 209 6.41 -0.24 7.36
C ALA A 209 6.79 -0.06 5.89
N PHE A 210 7.10 1.19 5.52
CA PHE A 210 7.51 1.57 4.17
C PHE A 210 8.71 0.73 3.66
N LEU A 211 9.74 0.57 4.50
CA LEU A 211 10.93 -0.24 4.26
C LEU A 211 11.16 -1.25 5.38
N LYS A 212 12.03 -2.22 5.11
CA LYS A 212 12.55 -3.16 6.11
C LYS A 212 13.06 -2.46 7.37
N ALA A 213 13.79 -1.34 7.22
CA ALA A 213 14.34 -0.61 8.36
C ALA A 213 13.26 0.02 9.27
N ASN A 214 12.06 0.31 8.75
CA ASN A 214 10.95 0.75 9.58
C ASN A 214 10.44 -0.38 10.48
N TYR A 215 10.39 -1.60 9.95
CA TYR A 215 9.88 -2.76 10.66
C TYR A 215 10.90 -3.44 11.57
N GLU A 216 12.11 -3.69 11.10
CA GLU A 216 13.12 -4.48 11.81
C GLU A 216 13.97 -3.61 12.75
N ASP A 217 14.46 -2.48 12.25
CA ASP A 217 15.35 -1.58 12.99
C ASP A 217 14.60 -0.55 13.84
N GLY A 218 13.29 -0.41 13.64
CA GLY A 218 12.44 0.54 14.34
C GLY A 218 12.68 2.00 13.94
N ARG A 219 13.19 2.25 12.71
CA ARG A 219 13.35 3.60 12.19
C ARG A 219 11.98 4.20 11.85
N SER A 220 11.75 5.45 12.26
CA SER A 220 10.53 6.16 11.87
C SER A 220 10.57 6.52 10.39
N MET A 221 9.41 6.52 9.74
CA MET A 221 9.20 7.31 8.52
C MET A 221 9.31 8.80 8.84
N GLY A 222 9.61 9.61 7.83
CA GLY A 222 9.59 11.06 7.92
C GLY A 222 8.19 11.55 8.33
N ALA A 223 8.13 12.65 9.09
CA ALA A 223 6.88 13.16 9.64
C ALA A 223 5.83 13.53 8.56
N SER A 224 6.25 13.82 7.33
CA SER A 224 5.36 14.09 6.20
C SER A 224 4.60 12.87 5.70
N LEU A 225 5.08 11.65 6.01
CA LEU A 225 4.41 10.39 5.71
C LEU A 225 3.71 9.80 6.95
N LEU A 226 3.52 10.56 8.03
CA LEU A 226 2.88 10.05 9.25
C LEU A 226 1.72 10.95 9.67
N TYR A 227 0.53 10.36 9.71
CA TYR A 227 -0.63 10.95 10.36
C TYR A 227 -0.49 10.95 11.90
N ASP A 228 -0.04 9.83 12.48
CA ASP A 228 0.13 9.66 13.92
C ASP A 228 1.31 8.72 14.21
N SER A 229 2.44 9.31 14.63
CA SER A 229 3.66 8.54 14.92
C SER A 229 3.53 7.59 16.11
N ARG A 230 2.64 7.89 17.06
CA ARG A 230 2.39 6.99 18.18
C ARG A 230 1.59 5.79 17.71
N ALA A 231 0.53 6.03 16.94
CA ALA A 231 -0.26 4.94 16.36
C ALA A 231 0.61 4.07 15.44
N ALA A 232 1.51 4.66 14.64
CA ALA A 232 2.45 3.92 13.80
C ALA A 232 3.33 2.96 14.64
N ALA A 233 3.90 3.44 15.75
CA ALA A 233 4.69 2.59 16.64
C ALA A 233 3.85 1.47 17.30
N GLU A 234 2.63 1.77 17.72
CA GLU A 234 1.70 0.77 18.27
C GLU A 234 1.31 -0.29 17.22
N SER A 235 1.14 0.11 15.95
CA SER A 235 0.85 -0.76 14.81
C SER A 235 2.01 -1.70 14.48
N ILE A 236 3.25 -1.21 14.49
CA ILE A 236 4.44 -2.06 14.31
C ILE A 236 4.52 -3.13 15.40
N GLU A 237 4.29 -2.78 16.66
CA GLU A 237 4.31 -3.75 17.76
C GLU A 237 3.18 -4.78 17.65
N PHE A 238 2.00 -4.36 17.20
CA PHE A 238 0.88 -5.27 16.90
C PHE A 238 1.25 -6.25 15.78
N LEU A 239 1.84 -5.77 14.68
CA LEU A 239 2.28 -6.62 13.57
C LEU A 239 3.37 -7.60 14.01
N ARG A 240 4.36 -7.17 14.79
CA ARG A 240 5.42 -8.06 15.32
C ARG A 240 4.87 -9.15 16.24
N ASP A 241 3.79 -8.88 16.96
CA ASP A 241 3.09 -9.89 17.76
C ASP A 241 2.37 -10.93 16.89
N LEU A 242 1.77 -10.51 15.77
CA LEU A 242 1.19 -11.43 14.79
C LEU A 242 2.26 -12.24 14.06
N GLU A 243 3.32 -11.61 13.56
CA GLU A 243 4.47 -12.26 12.92
C GLU A 243 4.97 -13.44 13.77
N ARG A 244 5.23 -13.22 15.06
CA ARG A 244 5.70 -14.28 15.98
C ARG A 244 4.67 -15.37 16.25
N ARG A 245 3.37 -15.03 16.28
CA ARG A 245 2.30 -15.98 16.61
C ARG A 245 1.98 -16.90 15.44
N TYR A 246 2.06 -16.37 14.23
CA TYR A 246 1.68 -17.05 13.00
C TYR A 246 2.87 -17.53 12.18
N ASP A 247 4.12 -17.23 12.61
CA ASP A 247 5.34 -17.57 11.87
C ASP A 247 5.23 -17.09 10.41
N ALA A 248 4.90 -15.80 10.28
CA ALA A 248 4.55 -15.20 8.99
C ALA A 248 5.69 -14.37 8.43
N ARG A 249 5.91 -14.46 7.12
CA ARG A 249 6.80 -13.54 6.40
C ARG A 249 6.12 -12.20 6.24
N VAL A 250 6.79 -11.16 6.70
CA VAL A 250 6.31 -9.77 6.61
C VAL A 250 6.60 -9.20 5.23
N VAL A 251 5.60 -8.55 4.61
CA VAL A 251 5.72 -7.84 3.34
C VAL A 251 5.56 -6.33 3.59
N TYR A 252 6.57 -5.56 3.22
CA TYR A 252 6.70 -4.11 3.42
C TYR A 252 6.05 -3.33 2.26
N GLY A 253 5.73 -2.05 2.48
CA GLY A 253 5.05 -1.22 1.48
C GLY A 253 5.87 -1.00 0.20
N HIS A 254 7.14 -0.62 0.35
CA HIS A 254 7.92 -0.05 -0.75
C HIS A 254 9.39 -0.48 -0.80
N ASP A 255 9.75 -1.55 -0.08
CA ASP A 255 11.12 -2.06 -0.03
C ASP A 255 11.52 -2.74 -1.35
N ALA A 256 12.29 -2.03 -2.19
CA ALA A 256 12.68 -2.51 -3.52
C ALA A 256 13.49 -3.82 -3.47
N GLU A 257 14.37 -3.99 -2.48
CA GLU A 257 15.13 -5.22 -2.34
C GLU A 257 14.24 -6.41 -1.96
N GLN A 258 13.25 -6.20 -1.10
CA GLN A 258 12.26 -7.23 -0.77
C GLN A 258 11.41 -7.56 -1.97
N PHE A 259 10.91 -6.55 -2.69
CA PHE A 259 10.10 -6.73 -3.89
C PHE A 259 10.78 -7.70 -4.88
N GLU A 260 12.07 -7.49 -5.18
CA GLU A 260 12.81 -8.37 -6.09
C GLU A 260 12.92 -9.82 -5.58
N ARG A 261 12.88 -10.05 -4.26
CA ARG A 261 12.87 -11.40 -3.68
C ARG A 261 11.50 -12.06 -3.73
N ILE A 262 10.42 -11.31 -3.45
CA ILE A 262 9.07 -11.87 -3.31
C ILE A 262 8.35 -12.02 -4.66
N ARG A 263 8.74 -11.27 -5.69
CA ARG A 263 8.14 -11.40 -7.03
C ARG A 263 8.42 -12.75 -7.70
N GLU A 264 9.46 -13.46 -7.27
CA GLU A 264 9.77 -14.82 -7.75
C GLU A 264 8.95 -15.90 -7.02
N GLY A 265 8.23 -15.51 -5.96
CA GLY A 265 7.36 -16.37 -5.18
C GLY A 265 7.21 -15.88 -3.75
N LEU A 266 5.96 -15.71 -3.32
CA LEU A 266 5.59 -15.67 -1.91
C LEU A 266 5.34 -17.10 -1.44
#